data_AF-A0A7X9BDN0-F1
#
_entry.id   AF-A0A7X9BDN0-F1
#
_cell.length_a   1.000
_cell.length_b   1.000
_cell.length_c   1.000
_cell.angle_alpha   90.00
_cell.angle_beta   90.00
_cell.angle_gamma   90.00
#
_symmetry.space_group_name_H-M   'P 1'
#
loop_
_entity.id
_entity.type
_entity.pdbx_description
1 polymer ?
#
loop_
_entity_poly.entity_id
_entity_poly.type
_entity_poly.pdbx_seq_one_letter_code
_entity_poly.pdbx_strand_id
1 'polypeptide(L)'
;MAKPKIITAREAAYMVNDGDNIAVATFGCSGTPEEILMEVEKRFLETGHPKNIGYTHAAGGGGFGATKENGFCRCEDHLAHTGLMTRWVCSHAACSDFTTQQLMDNKIAGWNLPLGTLLQVYKDQARGMKGTLSRVGLGTFVDPRIDGGCVNQLAKDSEEQFVEYIPDFRGEEMLFFKGMDLNIAWMRGTKADKNGNISTDREPYNLEMLTIAQAVRANGGKVFVQVEEIV
;
A
#
# COMPACT_ATOMS: atom_id res chain seq x y z
N MET A 1 -16.35 -1.33 22.33
CA MET A 1 -15.25 -1.48 21.36
C MET A 1 -14.11 -2.24 22.04
N ALA A 2 -13.37 -3.08 21.32
CA ALA A 2 -12.19 -3.72 21.88
C ALA A 2 -11.11 -2.65 22.17
N LYS A 3 -10.42 -2.75 23.32
CA LYS A 3 -9.29 -1.87 23.63
C LYS A 3 -8.14 -2.11 22.62
N PRO A 4 -7.37 -1.07 22.24
CA PRO A 4 -6.18 -1.27 21.44
C PRO A 4 -5.18 -2.17 22.18
N LYS A 5 -4.41 -2.95 21.43
CA LYS A 5 -3.30 -3.73 21.97
C LYS A 5 -2.01 -2.96 21.74
N ILE A 6 -1.25 -2.71 22.80
CA ILE A 6 0.11 -2.19 22.70
C ILE A 6 1.02 -3.39 22.49
N ILE A 7 1.71 -3.40 21.36
CA ILE A 7 2.62 -4.48 20.94
C ILE A 7 3.89 -3.86 20.37
N THR A 8 4.97 -4.64 20.38
CA THR A 8 6.23 -4.29 19.73
C THR A 8 6.12 -4.37 18.21
N ALA A 9 7.02 -3.69 17.49
CA ALA A 9 7.13 -3.81 16.04
C ALA A 9 7.39 -5.26 15.58
N ARG A 10 8.17 -6.01 16.37
CA ARG A 10 8.40 -7.44 16.12
C ARG A 10 7.11 -8.26 16.22
N GLU A 11 6.30 -8.07 17.26
CA GLU A 11 5.01 -8.74 17.38
C GLU A 11 4.08 -8.37 16.20
N ALA A 12 4.06 -7.11 15.79
CA ALA A 12 3.31 -6.67 14.61
C ALA A 12 3.80 -7.38 13.33
N ALA A 13 5.11 -7.47 13.12
CA ALA A 13 5.70 -8.18 11.99
C ALA A 13 5.34 -9.67 11.96
N TYR A 14 5.21 -10.32 13.12
CA TYR A 14 4.75 -11.71 13.23
C TYR A 14 3.25 -11.91 12.99
N MET A 15 2.46 -10.83 12.97
CA MET A 15 1.03 -10.88 12.67
C MET A 15 0.71 -10.77 11.17
N VAL A 16 1.70 -10.44 10.35
CA VAL A 16 1.65 -10.48 8.87
C VAL A 16 1.83 -11.92 8.42
N ASN A 17 0.93 -12.38 7.56
CA ASN A 17 0.90 -13.75 7.04
C ASN A 17 1.29 -13.76 5.57
N ASP A 18 1.61 -14.94 5.05
CA ASP A 18 1.83 -15.11 3.62
C ASP A 18 0.55 -14.71 2.87
N GLY A 19 0.70 -13.94 1.78
CA GLY A 19 -0.43 -13.48 0.97
C GLY A 19 -1.18 -12.27 1.53
N ASP A 20 -0.78 -11.70 2.67
CA ASP A 20 -1.43 -10.49 3.19
C ASP A 20 -1.31 -9.32 2.21
N ASN A 21 -2.40 -8.57 2.11
CA ASN A 21 -2.52 -7.40 1.25
C ASN A 21 -2.55 -6.14 2.11
N ILE A 22 -1.48 -5.38 2.01
CA ILE A 22 -1.13 -4.28 2.91
C ILE A 22 -1.42 -2.95 2.22
N ALA A 23 -2.19 -2.10 2.88
CA ALA A 23 -2.33 -0.69 2.52
C ALA A 23 -1.55 0.19 3.49
N VAL A 24 -0.79 1.16 2.97
CA VAL A 24 0.03 2.08 3.76
C VAL A 24 -0.35 3.52 3.46
N ALA A 25 -0.57 4.31 4.51
CA ALA A 25 -0.70 5.76 4.40
C ALA A 25 0.71 6.37 4.40
N THR A 26 1.22 6.75 3.22
CA THR A 26 2.59 7.29 3.11
C THR A 26 2.72 8.38 2.04
N PHE A 27 3.64 9.32 2.26
CA PHE A 27 4.16 10.26 1.27
C PHE A 27 5.65 10.50 1.53
N GLY A 28 6.51 9.96 0.66
CA GLY A 28 7.93 9.80 0.94
C GLY A 28 8.15 8.86 2.13
N CYS A 29 8.85 9.33 3.17
CA CYS A 29 8.96 8.63 4.45
C CYS A 29 7.88 9.04 5.47
N SER A 30 7.06 10.05 5.16
CA SER A 30 6.04 10.54 6.10
C SER A 30 4.89 9.54 6.19
N GLY A 31 4.44 9.21 7.40
CA GLY A 31 3.35 8.25 7.60
C GLY A 31 3.76 6.78 7.60
N THR A 32 4.96 6.43 7.10
CA THR A 32 5.44 5.05 7.10
C THR A 32 5.80 4.56 8.52
N PRO A 33 5.28 3.42 8.98
CA PRO A 33 5.70 2.80 10.25
C PRO A 33 7.00 2.00 10.06
N GLU A 34 8.11 2.71 9.89
CA GLU A 34 9.42 2.16 9.55
C GLU A 34 9.84 0.95 10.39
N GLU A 35 9.59 0.97 11.71
CA GLU A 35 10.05 -0.12 12.60
C GLU A 35 9.33 -1.44 12.29
N ILE A 36 8.07 -1.36 11.87
CA ILE A 36 7.31 -2.55 11.44
C ILE A 36 7.92 -3.12 10.15
N LEU A 37 8.23 -2.26 9.17
CA LEU A 37 8.82 -2.71 7.91
C LEU A 37 10.20 -3.35 8.13
N MET A 38 11.04 -2.77 8.99
CA MET A 38 12.34 -3.32 9.38
C MET A 38 12.20 -4.70 10.04
N GLU A 39 11.24 -4.89 10.94
CA GLU A 39 11.04 -6.17 11.61
C GLU A 39 10.42 -7.23 10.67
N VAL A 40 9.61 -6.83 9.68
CA VAL A 40 9.13 -7.73 8.62
C VAL A 40 10.28 -8.18 7.73
N GLU A 41 11.15 -7.27 7.30
CA GLU A 41 12.36 -7.60 6.53
C GLU A 41 13.23 -8.61 7.30
N LYS A 42 13.56 -8.28 8.54
CA LYS A 42 14.38 -9.13 9.41
C LYS A 42 13.77 -10.52 9.56
N ARG A 43 12.47 -10.60 9.85
CA ARG A 43 11.74 -11.88 9.97
C ARG A 43 11.83 -12.68 8.67
N PHE A 44 11.65 -12.04 7.51
CA PHE A 44 11.77 -12.70 6.22
C PHE A 44 13.18 -13.23 5.97
N LEU A 45 14.21 -12.47 6.26
CA LEU A 45 15.60 -12.91 6.09
C LEU A 45 15.96 -14.07 7.02
N GLU A 46 15.41 -14.10 8.24
CA GLU A 46 15.66 -15.16 9.22
C GLU A 46 14.87 -16.45 8.94
N THR A 47 13.63 -16.33 8.44
CA THR A 47 12.67 -17.45 8.41
C THR A 47 12.16 -17.80 7.02
N GLY A 48 12.38 -16.92 6.04
CA GLY A 48 11.75 -16.97 4.73
C GLY A 48 10.29 -16.53 4.70
N HIS A 49 9.72 -16.03 5.81
CA HIS A 49 8.31 -15.60 5.90
C HIS A 49 8.17 -14.18 6.50
N PRO A 50 7.14 -13.39 6.14
CA PRO A 50 6.04 -13.76 5.26
C PRO A 50 6.42 -13.78 3.77
N LYS A 51 5.65 -14.48 2.93
CA LYS A 51 5.83 -14.54 1.48
C LYS A 51 4.64 -13.98 0.74
N ASN A 52 4.87 -13.58 -0.50
CA ASN A 52 3.83 -13.20 -1.44
C ASN A 52 2.90 -12.09 -0.92
N ILE A 53 3.44 -11.17 -0.12
CA ILE A 53 2.65 -10.02 0.36
C ILE A 53 2.44 -9.04 -0.79
N GLY A 54 1.28 -8.40 -0.76
CA GLY A 54 0.99 -7.26 -1.60
C GLY A 54 1.15 -5.96 -0.84
N TYR A 55 1.69 -4.94 -1.49
CA TYR A 55 1.94 -3.63 -0.89
C TYR A 55 1.29 -2.54 -1.74
N THR A 56 0.51 -1.68 -1.10
CA THR A 56 -0.29 -0.66 -1.79
C THR A 56 -0.25 0.65 -1.03
N HIS A 57 0.05 1.74 -1.73
CA HIS A 57 0.07 3.10 -1.19
C HIS A 57 -0.35 4.09 -2.27
N ALA A 58 -1.09 5.14 -1.93
CA ALA A 58 -1.61 6.04 -2.95
C ALA A 58 -0.54 7.00 -3.48
N ALA A 59 0.22 7.65 -2.59
CA ALA A 59 1.35 8.49 -2.97
C ALA A 59 2.67 7.72 -2.92
N GLY A 60 3.73 8.24 -3.55
CA GLY A 60 5.03 7.59 -3.57
C GLY A 60 5.59 7.39 -2.16
N GLY A 61 6.14 6.21 -1.88
CA GLY A 61 6.72 5.83 -0.60
C GLY A 61 8.21 5.56 -0.75
N GLY A 62 9.04 6.04 0.17
CA GLY A 62 10.50 5.93 0.07
C GLY A 62 11.24 7.21 0.43
N GLY A 63 12.54 7.09 0.67
CA GLY A 63 13.40 8.19 1.12
C GLY A 63 13.90 9.13 0.02
N PHE A 64 13.56 8.91 -1.24
CA PHE A 64 14.05 9.68 -2.40
C PHE A 64 15.57 9.73 -2.56
N GLY A 65 16.29 8.88 -1.83
CA GLY A 65 17.74 8.87 -1.82
C GLY A 65 18.29 7.59 -1.23
N ALA A 66 19.21 6.97 -1.96
CA ALA A 66 19.88 5.76 -1.52
C ALA A 66 20.70 6.03 -0.24
N THR A 67 20.48 5.16 0.74
CA THR A 67 21.19 5.10 2.03
C THR A 67 22.21 3.96 2.07
N LYS A 68 22.23 3.10 1.05
CA LYS A 68 23.20 2.02 0.85
C LYS A 68 23.65 1.98 -0.61
N GLU A 69 24.82 1.40 -0.87
CA GLU A 69 25.41 1.31 -2.21
C GLU A 69 24.54 0.55 -3.23
N ASN A 70 23.68 -0.35 -2.77
CA ASN A 70 22.77 -1.12 -3.61
C ASN A 70 21.49 -0.36 -4.01
N GLY A 71 21.39 0.94 -3.73
CA GLY A 71 20.22 1.77 -4.06
C GLY A 71 19.09 1.74 -3.03
N PHE A 72 19.31 1.20 -1.83
CA PHE A 72 18.26 1.11 -0.79
C PHE A 72 17.89 2.49 -0.21
N CYS A 73 16.63 2.92 -0.31
CA CYS A 73 16.10 4.23 0.08
C CYS A 73 15.22 4.24 1.34
N ARG A 74 15.16 3.16 2.14
CA ARG A 74 14.26 2.98 3.32
C ARG A 74 12.79 2.73 2.94
N CYS A 75 11.92 2.62 3.95
CA CYS A 75 10.48 2.38 3.79
C CYS A 75 10.18 1.13 2.95
N GLU A 76 9.53 1.25 1.80
CA GLU A 76 9.07 0.09 1.01
C GLU A 76 10.21 -0.82 0.55
N ASP A 77 11.44 -0.31 0.46
CA ASP A 77 12.61 -1.12 0.08
C ASP A 77 12.91 -2.24 1.08
N HIS A 78 12.49 -2.11 2.35
CA HIS A 78 12.56 -3.20 3.33
C HIS A 78 11.75 -4.44 2.87
N LEU A 79 10.76 -4.25 2.00
CA LEU A 79 9.86 -5.31 1.54
C LEU A 79 10.23 -5.84 0.16
N ALA A 80 11.07 -5.13 -0.60
CA ALA A 80 11.39 -5.43 -2.00
C ALA A 80 12.38 -6.59 -2.17
N HIS A 81 12.29 -7.60 -1.32
CA HIS A 81 13.01 -8.87 -1.46
C HIS A 81 12.20 -9.83 -2.33
N THR A 82 12.89 -10.55 -3.23
CA THR A 82 12.25 -11.57 -4.07
C THR A 82 11.55 -12.62 -3.20
N GLY A 83 10.25 -12.81 -3.41
CA GLY A 83 9.40 -13.75 -2.67
C GLY A 83 8.76 -13.17 -1.40
N LEU A 84 9.24 -12.04 -0.88
CA LEU A 84 8.57 -11.29 0.18
C LEU A 84 7.42 -10.49 -0.45
N MET A 85 7.71 -9.36 -1.10
CA MET A 85 6.73 -8.59 -1.85
C MET A 85 6.63 -9.11 -3.28
N THR A 86 5.43 -9.48 -3.72
CA THR A 86 5.19 -9.98 -5.08
C THR A 86 4.21 -9.11 -5.86
N ARG A 87 3.49 -8.22 -5.18
CA ARG A 87 2.51 -7.30 -5.78
C ARG A 87 2.72 -5.89 -5.24
N TRP A 88 2.90 -4.93 -6.13
CA TRP A 88 3.10 -3.52 -5.81
C TRP A 88 2.11 -2.66 -6.57
N VAL A 89 1.38 -1.79 -5.86
CA VAL A 89 0.38 -0.90 -6.46
C VAL A 89 0.53 0.50 -5.88
N CYS A 90 0.84 1.48 -6.71
CA CYS A 90 1.04 2.87 -6.28
C CYS A 90 0.83 3.84 -7.43
N SER A 91 0.85 5.16 -7.20
CA SER A 91 0.85 6.17 -8.25
C SER A 91 2.23 6.69 -8.66
N HIS A 92 3.28 6.34 -7.92
CA HIS A 92 4.59 6.96 -8.07
C HIS A 92 5.72 6.06 -7.53
N ALA A 93 6.54 5.50 -8.42
CA ALA A 93 7.64 4.59 -8.08
C ALA A 93 8.96 5.28 -7.74
N ALA A 94 9.16 6.55 -8.15
CA ALA A 94 10.47 7.21 -8.11
C ALA A 94 10.90 7.70 -6.71
N CYS A 95 10.35 7.12 -5.64
CA CYS A 95 10.74 7.37 -4.25
C CYS A 95 11.75 6.36 -3.71
N SER A 96 11.85 5.19 -4.36
CA SER A 96 12.63 4.04 -3.88
C SER A 96 13.31 3.33 -5.06
N ASP A 97 14.63 3.54 -5.19
CA ASP A 97 15.41 3.03 -6.33
C ASP A 97 15.51 1.51 -6.31
N PHE A 98 15.65 0.92 -5.12
CA PHE A 98 15.75 -0.54 -4.96
C PHE A 98 14.44 -1.25 -5.37
N THR A 99 13.29 -0.76 -4.92
CA THR A 99 11.97 -1.25 -5.36
C THR A 99 11.77 -1.05 -6.86
N THR A 100 12.12 0.13 -7.39
CA THR A 100 12.06 0.41 -8.84
C THR A 100 12.90 -0.59 -9.63
N GLN A 101 14.10 -0.93 -9.17
CA GLN A 101 14.93 -1.95 -9.83
C GLN A 101 14.26 -3.33 -9.81
N GLN A 102 13.59 -3.74 -8.73
CA GLN A 102 12.87 -5.03 -8.71
C GLN A 102 11.70 -5.07 -9.70
N LEU A 103 11.00 -3.95 -9.88
CA LEU A 103 9.93 -3.81 -10.87
C LEU A 103 10.49 -3.93 -12.29
N MET A 104 11.61 -3.23 -12.57
CA MET A 104 12.30 -3.28 -13.87
C MET A 104 12.87 -4.67 -14.19
N ASP A 105 13.41 -5.35 -13.18
CA ASP A 105 13.89 -6.74 -13.27
C ASP A 105 12.75 -7.77 -13.41
N ASN A 106 11.49 -7.32 -13.42
CA ASN A 106 10.30 -8.15 -13.53
C ASN A 106 10.17 -9.19 -12.37
N LYS A 107 10.67 -8.85 -11.18
CA LYS A 107 10.64 -9.70 -9.96
C LYS A 107 9.40 -9.50 -9.11
N ILE A 108 8.76 -8.33 -9.22
CA ILE A 108 7.56 -7.93 -8.48
C ILE A 108 6.53 -7.45 -9.49
N ALA A 109 5.29 -7.93 -9.45
CA ALA A 109 4.24 -7.45 -10.33
C ALA A 109 3.83 -6.03 -9.91
N GLY A 110 3.86 -5.07 -10.84
CA GLY A 110 3.61 -3.67 -10.54
C GLY A 110 2.46 -3.04 -11.32
N TRP A 111 1.65 -2.23 -10.63
CA TRP A 111 0.65 -1.36 -11.26
C TRP A 111 0.84 0.09 -10.81
N ASN A 112 0.92 0.99 -11.77
CA ASN A 112 0.94 2.42 -11.55
C ASN A 112 -0.44 3.02 -11.84
N LEU A 113 -1.18 3.36 -10.79
CA LEU A 113 -2.56 3.85 -10.87
C LEU A 113 -2.68 5.29 -10.36
N PRO A 114 -3.60 6.12 -10.89
CA PRO A 114 -3.69 7.53 -10.51
C PRO A 114 -3.92 7.72 -9.00
N LEU A 115 -3.08 8.57 -8.36
CA LEU A 115 -3.10 8.84 -6.91
C LEU A 115 -4.50 9.16 -6.40
N GLY A 116 -5.15 10.15 -7.04
CA GLY A 116 -6.48 10.59 -6.64
C GLY A 116 -7.53 9.48 -6.74
N THR A 117 -7.38 8.58 -7.73
CA THR A 117 -8.29 7.46 -7.91
C THR A 117 -8.07 6.39 -6.85
N LEU A 118 -6.82 6.03 -6.50
CA LEU A 118 -6.52 5.11 -5.40
C LEU A 118 -7.13 5.60 -4.07
N LEU A 119 -7.04 6.92 -3.80
CA LEU A 119 -7.67 7.51 -2.63
C LEU A 119 -9.20 7.37 -2.64
N GLN A 120 -9.86 7.46 -3.81
CA GLN A 120 -11.29 7.22 -3.91
C GLN A 120 -11.63 5.73 -3.74
N VAL A 121 -10.82 4.82 -4.28
CA VAL A 121 -10.99 3.37 -4.08
C VAL A 121 -10.99 3.04 -2.60
N TYR A 122 -10.04 3.55 -1.82
CA TYR A 122 -10.06 3.38 -0.36
C TYR A 122 -11.35 3.91 0.28
N LYS A 123 -11.82 5.09 -0.13
CA LYS A 123 -13.08 5.68 0.41
C LYS A 123 -14.29 4.81 0.08
N ASP A 124 -14.34 4.27 -1.12
CA ASP A 124 -15.42 3.39 -1.55
C ASP A 124 -15.39 2.04 -0.83
N GLN A 125 -14.21 1.46 -0.64
CA GLN A 125 -14.03 0.24 0.15
C GLN A 125 -14.39 0.44 1.63
N ALA A 126 -14.06 1.60 2.22
CA ALA A 126 -14.40 1.95 3.59
C ALA A 126 -15.92 1.90 3.86
N ARG A 127 -16.75 2.11 2.83
CA ARG A 127 -18.22 1.97 2.89
C ARG A 127 -18.75 0.67 2.27
N GLY A 128 -17.88 -0.30 2.01
CA GLY A 128 -18.25 -1.65 1.53
C GLY A 128 -18.49 -1.77 0.02
N MET A 129 -18.11 -0.76 -0.78
CA MET A 129 -18.21 -0.84 -2.24
C MET A 129 -17.06 -1.64 -2.85
N LYS A 130 -17.28 -2.15 -4.07
CA LYS A 130 -16.32 -2.99 -4.79
C LYS A 130 -15.27 -2.22 -5.59
N GLY A 131 -15.30 -0.89 -5.56
CA GLY A 131 -14.41 -0.04 -6.36
C GLY A 131 -15.05 1.32 -6.66
N THR A 132 -14.39 2.08 -7.53
CA THR A 132 -14.75 3.46 -7.88
C THR A 132 -14.85 3.62 -9.39
N LEU A 133 -15.87 4.34 -9.87
CA LEU A 133 -15.95 4.80 -11.27
C LEU A 133 -15.20 6.12 -11.43
N SER A 134 -14.37 6.24 -12.47
CA SER A 134 -13.66 7.47 -12.81
C SER A 134 -13.37 7.55 -14.30
N ARG A 135 -13.26 8.77 -14.84
CA ARG A 135 -12.77 9.01 -16.21
C ARG A 135 -11.25 9.16 -16.27
N VAL A 136 -10.61 9.31 -15.12
CA VAL A 136 -9.16 9.51 -15.01
C VAL A 136 -8.45 8.26 -15.54
N GLY A 137 -7.60 8.46 -16.55
CA GLY A 137 -6.82 7.39 -17.16
C GLY A 137 -7.34 6.88 -18.51
N LEU A 138 -8.56 7.27 -18.93
CA LEU A 138 -9.09 6.91 -20.25
C LEU A 138 -8.13 7.33 -21.37
N GLY A 139 -7.85 6.41 -22.30
CA GLY A 139 -6.93 6.64 -23.42
C GLY A 139 -5.45 6.77 -23.03
N THR A 140 -5.10 6.45 -21.79
CA THR A 140 -3.71 6.41 -21.31
C THR A 140 -3.30 4.97 -20.99
N PHE A 141 -2.05 4.74 -20.58
CA PHE A 141 -1.59 3.40 -20.16
C PHE A 141 -2.43 2.80 -19.01
N VAL A 142 -3.13 3.62 -18.22
CA VAL A 142 -4.06 3.15 -17.17
C VAL A 142 -5.30 2.47 -17.75
N ASP A 143 -5.70 2.84 -18.96
CA ASP A 143 -6.83 2.22 -19.66
C ASP A 143 -6.51 0.74 -19.94
N PRO A 144 -7.38 -0.21 -19.56
CA PRO A 144 -7.14 -1.64 -19.75
C PRO A 144 -7.14 -2.05 -21.23
N ARG A 145 -7.61 -1.17 -22.13
CA ARG A 145 -7.46 -1.35 -23.59
C ARG A 145 -6.02 -1.13 -24.07
N ILE A 146 -5.14 -0.59 -23.21
CA ILE A 146 -3.72 -0.30 -23.51
C ILE A 146 -2.81 -1.15 -22.61
N ASP A 147 -2.60 -0.76 -21.34
CA ASP A 147 -1.75 -1.49 -20.40
C ASP A 147 -2.46 -1.79 -19.06
N GLY A 148 -3.63 -1.21 -18.77
CA GLY A 148 -4.34 -1.41 -17.50
C GLY A 148 -3.59 -0.88 -16.27
N GLY A 149 -2.62 0.01 -16.47
CA GLY A 149 -1.72 0.52 -15.44
C GLY A 149 -0.55 -0.42 -15.12
N CYS A 150 -0.42 -1.57 -15.79
CA CYS A 150 0.70 -2.49 -15.57
C CYS A 150 2.03 -1.82 -15.95
N VAL A 151 3.03 -1.88 -15.06
CA VAL A 151 4.37 -1.30 -15.34
C VAL A 151 5.40 -2.31 -15.83
N ASN A 152 5.11 -3.60 -15.77
CA ASN A 152 5.99 -4.67 -16.26
C ASN A 152 5.21 -5.88 -16.78
N GLN A 153 5.94 -6.84 -17.36
CA GLN A 153 5.34 -8.03 -17.99
C GLN A 153 4.68 -8.94 -16.94
N LEU A 154 5.26 -9.05 -15.75
CA LEU A 154 4.70 -9.87 -14.67
C LEU A 154 3.30 -9.40 -14.25
N ALA A 155 3.04 -8.08 -14.24
CA ALA A 155 1.70 -7.54 -14.02
C ALA A 155 0.76 -7.76 -15.21
N LYS A 156 1.26 -7.68 -16.44
CA LYS A 156 0.47 -7.94 -17.65
C LYS A 156 0.00 -9.39 -17.75
N ASP A 157 0.83 -10.33 -17.32
CA ASP A 157 0.54 -11.77 -17.31
C ASP A 157 -0.26 -12.21 -16.08
N SER A 158 -0.50 -11.30 -15.12
CA SER A 158 -1.24 -11.58 -13.89
C SER A 158 -2.74 -11.75 -14.15
N GLU A 159 -3.35 -12.71 -13.47
CA GLU A 159 -4.81 -12.84 -13.40
C GLU A 159 -5.46 -11.67 -12.62
N GLU A 160 -4.68 -11.00 -11.77
CA GLU A 160 -5.13 -9.82 -11.03
C GLU A 160 -5.03 -8.56 -11.90
N GLN A 161 -6.17 -7.89 -12.11
CA GLN A 161 -6.28 -6.65 -12.87
C GLN A 161 -7.16 -5.67 -12.10
N PHE A 162 -6.75 -4.40 -12.02
CA PHE A 162 -7.40 -3.40 -11.17
C PHE A 162 -8.31 -2.42 -11.91
N VAL A 163 -8.29 -2.42 -13.25
CA VAL A 163 -9.04 -1.45 -14.04
C VAL A 163 -9.90 -2.19 -15.06
N GLU A 164 -11.20 -1.88 -15.07
CA GLU A 164 -12.16 -2.35 -16.06
C GLU A 164 -12.63 -1.17 -16.90
N TYR A 165 -12.76 -1.37 -18.21
CA TYR A 165 -13.35 -0.38 -19.10
C TYR A 165 -14.87 -0.55 -19.14
N ILE A 166 -15.59 0.54 -18.90
CA ILE A 166 -17.04 0.61 -18.92
C ILE A 166 -17.45 1.46 -20.14
N PRO A 167 -17.96 0.85 -21.23
CA PRO A 167 -18.23 1.56 -22.47
C PRO A 167 -19.39 2.56 -22.40
N ASP A 168 -20.35 2.32 -21.51
CA ASP A 168 -21.49 3.20 -21.29
C ASP A 168 -21.91 3.17 -19.83
N PHE A 169 -21.65 4.28 -19.14
CA PHE A 169 -22.26 4.61 -17.87
C PHE A 169 -23.07 5.89 -18.02
N ARG A 170 -24.35 5.74 -18.39
CA ARG A 170 -25.30 6.85 -18.59
C ARG A 170 -24.89 7.79 -19.74
N GLY A 171 -24.35 7.23 -20.82
CA GLY A 171 -23.91 7.94 -22.01
C GLY A 171 -22.44 8.37 -21.99
N GLU A 172 -21.67 7.98 -20.97
CA GLU A 172 -20.24 8.31 -20.86
C GLU A 172 -19.38 7.05 -20.74
N GLU A 173 -18.23 7.04 -21.44
CA GLU A 173 -17.16 6.07 -21.19
C GLU A 173 -16.54 6.31 -19.81
N MET A 174 -16.34 5.24 -19.05
CA MET A 174 -15.74 5.27 -17.71
C MET A 174 -14.72 4.15 -17.55
N LEU A 175 -13.87 4.27 -16.53
CA LEU A 175 -13.07 3.19 -15.98
C LEU A 175 -13.61 2.84 -14.59
N PHE A 176 -13.74 1.56 -14.30
CA PHE A 176 -14.01 1.05 -12.97
C PHE A 176 -12.72 0.54 -12.34
N PHE A 177 -12.29 1.21 -11.27
CA PHE A 177 -11.12 0.84 -10.49
C PHE A 177 -11.55 -0.06 -9.35
N LYS A 178 -11.14 -1.34 -9.40
CA LYS A 178 -11.54 -2.34 -8.42
C LYS A 178 -10.93 -2.05 -7.05
N GLY A 179 -11.70 -2.34 -6.01
CA GLY A 179 -11.18 -2.45 -4.65
C GLY A 179 -10.19 -3.61 -4.53
N MET A 180 -9.26 -3.47 -3.60
CA MET A 180 -8.25 -4.49 -3.29
C MET A 180 -8.64 -5.26 -2.03
N ASP A 181 -8.27 -6.53 -1.89
CA ASP A 181 -8.58 -7.32 -0.69
C ASP A 181 -7.66 -6.98 0.50
N LEU A 182 -7.58 -5.69 0.82
CA LEU A 182 -6.74 -5.12 1.87
C LEU A 182 -7.11 -5.73 3.23
N ASN A 183 -6.16 -6.36 3.90
CA ASN A 183 -6.37 -7.03 5.19
C ASN A 183 -5.40 -6.56 6.28
N ILE A 184 -4.39 -5.76 5.92
CA ILE A 184 -3.49 -5.07 6.83
C ILE A 184 -3.44 -3.59 6.47
N ALA A 185 -3.58 -2.72 7.47
CA ALA A 185 -3.33 -1.29 7.34
C ALA A 185 -2.09 -0.91 8.16
N TRP A 186 -1.16 -0.19 7.54
CA TRP A 186 0.03 0.35 8.18
C TRP A 186 0.04 1.86 8.09
N MET A 187 0.32 2.50 9.20
CA MET A 187 0.37 3.96 9.29
C MET A 187 1.17 4.39 10.52
N ARG A 188 1.49 5.68 10.57
CA ARG A 188 2.19 6.32 11.67
C ARG A 188 1.41 7.53 12.16
N GLY A 189 1.33 7.70 13.46
CA GLY A 189 0.86 8.92 14.11
C GLY A 189 1.86 9.41 15.16
N THR A 190 1.52 10.49 15.86
CA THR A 190 2.36 11.09 16.90
C THR A 190 2.04 10.51 18.28
N LYS A 191 0.76 10.51 18.70
CA LYS A 191 0.34 10.01 20.02
C LYS A 191 -0.83 9.05 19.89
N ALA A 192 -0.94 8.08 20.79
CA ALA A 192 -2.14 7.26 20.96
C ALA A 192 -2.64 7.29 22.41
N ASP A 193 -3.95 7.46 22.60
CA ASP A 193 -4.55 7.29 23.94
C ASP A 193 -4.86 5.81 24.24
N LYS A 194 -5.26 5.53 25.50
CA LYS A 194 -5.67 4.17 25.94
C LYS A 194 -6.90 3.59 25.22
N ASN A 195 -7.62 4.39 24.44
CA ASN A 195 -8.78 3.98 23.65
C ASN A 195 -8.43 3.75 22.17
N GLY A 196 -7.21 4.09 21.75
CA GLY A 196 -6.72 3.93 20.39
C GLY A 196 -7.01 5.13 19.50
N ASN A 197 -7.36 6.28 20.08
CA ASN A 197 -7.42 7.54 19.34
C ASN A 197 -6.00 7.99 19.01
N ILE A 198 -5.75 8.33 17.75
CA ILE A 198 -4.43 8.69 17.24
C ILE A 198 -4.39 10.18 16.91
N SER A 199 -3.38 10.90 17.40
CA SER A 199 -3.06 12.25 16.94
C SER A 199 -1.95 12.23 15.90
N THR A 200 -1.92 13.25 15.05
CA THR A 200 -0.86 13.47 14.05
C THR A 200 -0.28 14.88 14.18
N ASP A 201 -0.24 15.42 15.40
CA ASP A 201 0.10 16.82 15.70
C ASP A 201 1.55 17.19 15.35
N ARG A 202 2.45 16.19 15.26
CA ARG A 202 3.83 16.38 14.79
C ARG A 202 4.12 15.69 13.45
N GLU A 203 3.13 15.05 12.84
CA GLU A 203 3.29 14.53 11.48
C GLU A 203 3.06 15.67 10.48
N PRO A 204 3.81 15.72 9.36
CA PRO A 204 3.64 16.77 8.35
C PRO A 204 2.29 16.68 7.63
N TYR A 205 1.70 15.47 7.58
CA TYR A 205 0.45 15.17 6.90
C TYR A 205 -0.32 14.12 7.69
N ASN A 206 -1.66 14.18 7.66
CA ASN A 206 -2.53 13.11 8.15
C ASN A 206 -2.82 12.04 7.08
N LEU A 207 -2.48 12.32 5.81
CA LEU A 207 -2.60 11.41 4.67
C LEU A 207 -4.00 10.78 4.58
N GLU A 208 -4.08 9.54 4.11
CA GLU A 208 -5.29 8.75 3.99
C GLU A 208 -5.51 7.77 5.17
N MET A 209 -4.88 8.02 6.32
CA MET A 209 -4.86 7.12 7.49
C MET A 209 -6.27 6.63 7.88
N LEU A 210 -7.21 7.56 8.06
CA LEU A 210 -8.59 7.21 8.45
C LEU A 210 -9.26 6.33 7.40
N THR A 211 -9.10 6.68 6.13
CA THR A 211 -9.76 5.98 5.02
C THR A 211 -9.20 4.57 4.85
N ILE A 212 -7.88 4.40 4.91
CA ILE A 212 -7.23 3.09 4.86
C ILE A 212 -7.66 2.24 6.07
N ALA A 213 -7.67 2.82 7.27
CA ALA A 213 -8.13 2.11 8.46
C ALA A 213 -9.57 1.60 8.28
N GLN A 214 -10.48 2.45 7.77
CA GLN A 214 -11.86 2.06 7.52
C GLN A 214 -11.97 0.99 6.42
N ALA A 215 -11.25 1.12 5.31
CA ALA A 215 -11.25 0.15 4.20
C ALA A 215 -10.79 -1.25 4.66
N VAL A 216 -9.67 -1.32 5.38
CA VAL A 216 -9.16 -2.58 5.92
C VAL A 216 -10.11 -3.17 6.96
N ARG A 217 -10.72 -2.34 7.82
CA ARG A 217 -11.70 -2.81 8.81
C ARG A 217 -13.00 -3.30 8.15
N ALA A 218 -13.43 -2.70 7.05
CA ALA A 218 -14.57 -3.17 6.26
C ALA A 218 -14.33 -4.57 5.68
N ASN A 219 -13.07 -4.91 5.38
CA ASN A 219 -12.64 -6.25 4.99
C ASN A 219 -12.37 -7.21 6.16
N GLY A 220 -12.61 -6.79 7.42
CA GLY A 220 -12.32 -7.60 8.61
C GLY A 220 -10.82 -7.68 8.97
N GLY A 221 -9.98 -6.84 8.37
CA GLY A 221 -8.54 -6.81 8.56
C GLY A 221 -8.07 -6.12 9.84
N LYS A 222 -6.74 -5.98 9.96
CA LYS A 222 -6.06 -5.44 11.14
C LYS A 222 -5.41 -4.09 10.81
N VAL A 223 -5.47 -3.16 11.76
CA VAL A 223 -4.85 -1.84 11.64
C VAL A 223 -3.70 -1.74 12.64
N PHE A 224 -2.53 -1.38 12.15
CA PHE A 224 -1.34 -1.14 12.96
C PHE A 224 -0.93 0.33 12.81
N VAL A 225 -0.73 0.99 13.94
CA VAL A 225 -0.32 2.38 14.00
C VAL A 225 0.96 2.45 14.83
N GLN A 226 2.07 2.83 14.21
CA GLN A 226 3.27 3.20 14.96
C GLN A 226 3.08 4.61 15.50
N VAL A 227 3.33 4.82 16.80
CA VAL A 227 3.25 6.14 17.43
C VAL A 227 4.53 6.44 18.21
N GLU A 228 4.81 7.72 18.38
CA GLU A 228 5.95 8.17 19.20
C GLU A 228 5.67 8.02 20.69
N GLU A 229 4.40 8.22 21.11
CA GLU A 229 4.04 8.29 22.53
C GLU A 229 2.64 7.69 22.81
N ILE A 230 2.47 7.08 23.98
CA ILE A 230 1.16 6.67 24.54
C ILE A 230 0.76 7.65 25.64
N VAL A 231 -0.47 8.17 25.60
CA VAL A 231 -1.02 9.16 26.55
C VAL A 231 -2.25 8.68 27.33
#